data_AF-A0A9R1A5L5-F1
#
_entry.id   AF-A0A9R1A5L5-F1
#
_cell.length_a   1.000
_cell.length_b   1.000
_cell.length_c   1.000
_cell.angle_alpha   90.00
_cell.angle_beta   90.00
_cell.angle_gamma   90.00
#
_symmetry.space_group_name_H-M   'P 1'
#
loop_
_entity.id
_entity.type
_entity.pdbx_description
1 polymer ?
#
loop_
_entity_poly.entity_id
_entity_poly.type
_entity_poly.pdbx_seq_one_letter_code
_entity_poly.pdbx_strand_id
1 'polypeptide(L)'
;MSRRPGLATSTTPLPVLLVIAFLLAVSAAAAPPSPRQFSTVAISHTRNSTLVCALIIDRVNEDGGGNSKLQCKSMPDGRLTSYPSADIPFNAIAAGKDFLCGLMAPVGGHAAMRWWSFSEEEEARRSRPVGRRIYWGPSLRSMSAGGPHVCGLSDDHDPTCWEWPGLDLPKGLDFSLIALGQDFLCGIVKGDDTAMRCYGGAMPSTPQFTADGVDVTFQTVAAGRRHACAVDRMGGLVCWGDGNPTLRLDELPADMMAMALGRNTTCILAGNGTVRCWGVKVPEEYTHTTFVSIEADGDTVCAFGLSLVSGASASASPTTTSGTAGTVGYMDPEYYRLQELTERSDVYSFGVVLLELVTGRKAIHRDQSQEGSGSPRNVIEFAVPAVEAGHIDKILDSRVPAPRGHEVEAVARVAKIGAECVRPRGRGRPVMSEVVAELEWAVTLCEECVVRSASGGRNSSSRNGGSDMSRSRSRSESEDRSPYHTREFSFGSGRVAAVGHARSYSTM
;
A
#
# COMPACT_ATOMS: atom_id res chain seq x y z
N MET A 1 -26.31 53.60 -52.17
CA MET A 1 -25.43 54.28 -51.19
C MET A 1 -25.94 54.02 -49.78
N SER A 2 -25.02 53.76 -48.83
CA SER A 2 -25.15 53.89 -47.36
C SER A 2 -26.33 53.22 -46.61
N ARG A 3 -26.00 52.24 -45.75
CA ARG A 3 -26.54 52.13 -44.38
C ARG A 3 -25.41 51.77 -43.40
N ARG A 4 -25.48 52.33 -42.19
CA ARG A 4 -24.47 52.22 -41.10
C ARG A 4 -24.63 50.91 -40.31
N PRO A 5 -23.57 50.40 -39.63
CA PRO A 5 -23.69 49.33 -38.65
C PRO A 5 -24.29 49.83 -37.33
N GLY A 6 -25.02 48.96 -36.62
CA GLY A 6 -25.49 49.19 -35.26
C GLY A 6 -24.55 48.55 -34.23
N LEU A 7 -24.29 49.26 -33.12
CA LEU A 7 -23.56 48.73 -31.97
C LEU A 7 -24.43 47.74 -31.19
N ALA A 8 -23.84 46.64 -30.70
CA ALA A 8 -24.44 45.75 -29.72
C ALA A 8 -23.69 45.88 -28.39
N THR A 9 -24.40 46.24 -27.32
CA THR A 9 -23.87 46.28 -25.95
C THR A 9 -23.99 44.91 -25.29
N SER A 10 -22.86 44.27 -24.99
CA SER A 10 -22.82 43.00 -24.28
C SER A 10 -22.77 43.21 -22.76
N THR A 11 -23.88 42.96 -22.06
CA THR A 11 -23.91 42.89 -20.60
C THR A 11 -23.86 41.43 -20.16
N THR A 12 -22.68 40.96 -19.72
CA THR A 12 -22.55 39.65 -19.06
C THR A 12 -23.13 39.72 -17.65
N PRO A 13 -24.07 38.84 -17.26
CA PRO A 13 -24.74 38.96 -15.97
C PRO A 13 -23.86 38.47 -14.80
N LEU A 14 -23.88 39.23 -13.71
CA LEU A 14 -23.18 38.97 -12.44
C LEU A 14 -23.11 37.49 -11.96
N PRO A 15 -24.17 36.66 -12.03
CA PRO A 15 -24.10 35.25 -11.62
C PRO A 15 -23.00 34.42 -12.29
N VAL A 16 -22.60 34.73 -13.53
CA VAL A 16 -21.54 33.98 -14.24
C VAL A 16 -20.18 34.15 -13.56
N LEU A 17 -19.90 35.35 -13.04
CA LEU A 17 -18.65 35.65 -12.34
C LEU A 17 -18.55 34.96 -10.98
N LEU A 18 -19.69 34.82 -10.26
CA LEU A 18 -19.77 34.04 -9.02
C LEU A 18 -19.57 32.54 -9.26
N VAL A 19 -20.13 31.99 -10.34
CA VAL A 19 -19.95 30.57 -10.68
C VAL A 19 -18.51 30.27 -11.12
N ILE A 20 -17.88 31.15 -11.90
CA ILE A 20 -16.46 31.00 -12.28
C ILE A 20 -15.55 31.07 -11.04
N ALA A 21 -15.81 31.99 -10.11
CA ALA A 21 -15.07 32.06 -8.84
C ALA A 21 -15.23 30.78 -7.98
N PHE A 22 -16.44 30.20 -7.94
CA PHE A 22 -16.70 28.95 -7.24
C PHE A 22 -16.02 27.75 -7.91
N LEU A 23 -16.04 27.68 -9.25
CA LEU A 23 -15.38 26.61 -10.01
C LEU A 23 -13.86 26.67 -9.89
N LEU A 24 -13.24 27.85 -9.95
CA LEU A 24 -11.80 28.02 -9.72
C LEU A 24 -11.38 27.60 -8.30
N ALA A 25 -12.23 27.82 -7.29
CA ALA A 25 -12.00 27.33 -5.93
C ALA A 25 -12.10 25.79 -5.81
N VAL A 26 -12.96 25.15 -6.60
CA VAL A 26 -13.12 23.69 -6.61
C VAL A 26 -12.04 22.98 -7.42
N SER A 27 -11.59 23.55 -8.55
CA SER A 27 -10.47 23.02 -9.34
C SER A 27 -9.13 23.05 -8.61
N ALA A 28 -8.99 23.88 -7.56
CA ALA A 28 -7.82 23.89 -6.69
C ALA A 28 -7.83 22.76 -5.64
N ALA A 29 -8.94 22.04 -5.45
CA ALA A 29 -9.14 21.13 -4.32
C ALA A 29 -8.97 19.63 -4.66
N ALA A 30 -9.07 19.24 -5.93
CA ALA A 30 -9.11 17.84 -6.36
C ALA A 30 -7.80 17.38 -7.05
N ALA A 31 -6.71 17.32 -6.29
CA ALA A 31 -5.61 16.42 -6.63
C ALA A 31 -6.09 14.96 -6.50
N PRO A 32 -5.57 14.00 -7.29
CA PRO A 32 -5.84 12.59 -7.06
C PRO A 32 -5.45 12.22 -5.63
N PRO A 33 -6.25 11.40 -4.91
CA PRO A 33 -5.97 11.10 -3.51
C PRO A 33 -4.61 10.41 -3.39
N SER A 34 -3.65 11.07 -2.74
CA SER A 34 -2.33 10.51 -2.46
C SER A 34 -2.47 9.15 -1.76
N PRO A 35 -1.58 8.17 -2.08
CA PRO A 35 -1.72 6.80 -1.63
C PRO A 35 -1.80 6.71 -0.11
N ARG A 36 -2.72 5.85 0.40
CA ARG A 36 -2.87 5.65 1.84
C ARG A 36 -1.66 4.92 2.40
N GLN A 37 -0.99 5.52 3.37
CA GLN A 37 0.22 4.96 4.00
C GLN A 37 -0.13 4.38 5.36
N PHE A 38 -0.40 3.08 5.35
CA PHE A 38 -0.72 2.31 6.54
C PHE A 38 0.23 1.13 6.67
N SER A 39 0.77 0.94 7.88
CA SER A 39 1.52 -0.27 8.18
C SER A 39 0.61 -1.38 8.72
N THR A 40 0.91 -2.61 8.34
CA THR A 40 0.34 -3.84 8.91
C THR A 40 1.26 -4.44 9.99
N VAL A 41 2.41 -3.83 10.24
CA VAL A 41 3.41 -4.21 11.25
C VAL A 41 3.79 -2.99 12.06
N ALA A 42 4.02 -3.13 13.36
CA ALA A 42 4.68 -2.09 14.14
C ALA A 42 5.57 -2.67 15.24
N ILE A 43 6.61 -1.93 15.62
CA ILE A 43 7.52 -2.27 16.73
C ILE A 43 7.17 -1.41 17.94
N SER A 44 7.09 -2.03 19.12
CA SER A 44 7.02 -1.30 20.39
C SER A 44 8.14 -1.72 21.33
N HIS A 45 8.58 -0.78 22.16
CA HIS A 45 9.54 -1.03 23.24
C HIS A 45 8.88 -0.79 24.59
N THR A 46 8.80 -1.85 25.40
CA THR A 46 8.50 -1.73 26.84
C THR A 46 9.80 -1.48 27.62
N ARG A 47 9.74 -1.47 28.95
CA ARG A 47 10.96 -1.34 29.80
C ARG A 47 11.95 -2.50 29.60
N ASN A 48 11.45 -3.71 29.36
CA ASN A 48 12.23 -4.96 29.41
C ASN A 48 12.11 -5.83 28.14
N SER A 49 11.20 -5.52 27.22
CA SER A 49 10.97 -6.32 26.00
C SER A 49 10.74 -5.45 24.77
N THR A 50 11.08 -6.00 23.61
CA THR A 50 10.63 -5.48 22.31
C THR A 50 9.44 -6.33 21.86
N LEU A 51 8.35 -5.66 21.48
CA LEU A 51 7.14 -6.26 20.95
C LEU A 51 7.15 -6.04 19.43
N VAL A 52 7.09 -7.13 18.66
CA VAL A 52 6.84 -7.05 17.21
C VAL A 52 5.39 -7.41 16.98
N CYS A 53 4.61 -6.43 16.52
CA CYS A 53 3.16 -6.52 16.32
C CYS A 53 2.83 -6.62 14.83
N ALA A 54 1.86 -7.45 14.46
CA ALA A 54 1.40 -7.62 13.10
C ALA A 54 -0.11 -7.85 13.02
N LEU A 55 -0.72 -7.40 11.92
CA LEU A 55 -2.06 -7.79 11.49
C LEU A 55 -1.98 -9.10 10.70
N ILE A 56 -2.58 -10.15 11.27
CA ILE A 56 -2.62 -11.49 10.67
C ILE A 56 -4.05 -11.74 10.20
N ILE A 57 -4.22 -11.94 8.89
CA ILE A 57 -5.52 -12.32 8.32
C ILE A 57 -5.71 -13.81 8.56
N ASP A 58 -6.60 -14.17 9.50
CA ASP A 58 -7.02 -15.56 9.63
C ASP A 58 -7.75 -16.01 8.37
N ARG A 59 -7.63 -17.30 8.03
CA ARG A 59 -8.22 -17.86 6.82
C ARG A 59 -9.70 -17.50 6.73
N VAL A 60 -10.09 -17.05 5.54
CA VAL A 60 -11.44 -16.64 5.16
C VAL A 60 -12.46 -17.68 5.65
N ASN A 61 -13.36 -17.27 6.55
CA ASN A 61 -14.52 -18.11 6.91
C ASN A 61 -15.38 -18.36 5.67
N GLU A 62 -16.18 -19.43 5.64
CA GLU A 62 -16.96 -19.82 4.44
C GLU A 62 -17.94 -18.72 3.96
N ASP A 63 -18.33 -17.80 4.85
CA ASP A 63 -19.14 -16.61 4.54
C ASP A 63 -18.37 -15.47 3.84
N GLY A 64 -17.06 -15.62 3.64
CA GLY A 64 -16.18 -14.64 3.00
C GLY A 64 -15.89 -13.39 3.83
N GLY A 65 -16.01 -13.48 5.15
CA GLY A 65 -15.46 -12.51 6.11
C GLY A 65 -14.13 -13.03 6.66
N GLY A 66 -13.02 -12.39 6.32
CA GLY A 66 -11.71 -12.66 6.92
C GLY A 66 -11.52 -11.80 8.18
N ASN A 67 -11.36 -12.43 9.35
CA ASN A 67 -11.08 -11.70 10.58
C ASN A 67 -9.58 -11.41 10.70
N SER A 68 -9.17 -10.15 10.62
CA SER A 68 -7.82 -9.72 10.97
C SER A 68 -7.61 -9.84 12.49
N LYS A 69 -6.61 -10.61 12.93
CA LYS A 69 -6.16 -10.65 14.32
C LYS A 69 -4.90 -9.80 14.47
N LEU A 70 -4.94 -8.85 15.40
CA LEU A 70 -3.75 -8.13 15.84
C LEU A 70 -3.02 -9.00 16.88
N GLN A 71 -1.79 -9.42 16.55
CA GLN A 71 -0.95 -10.21 17.45
C GLN A 71 0.41 -9.54 17.62
N CYS A 72 0.94 -9.57 18.84
CA CYS A 72 2.32 -9.15 19.13
C CYS A 72 3.10 -10.30 19.75
N LYS A 73 4.32 -10.50 19.28
CA LYS A 73 5.31 -11.40 19.87
C LYS A 73 6.30 -10.57 20.69
N SER A 74 6.40 -10.88 21.97
CA SER A 74 7.38 -10.29 22.88
C SER A 74 8.72 -10.99 22.76
N MET A 75 9.81 -10.22 22.80
CA MET A 75 11.18 -10.69 22.71
C MET A 75 11.96 -10.15 23.92
N PRO A 76 12.74 -10.99 24.64
CA PRO A 76 13.13 -12.37 24.30
C PRO A 76 12.16 -13.49 24.67
N ASP A 77 11.14 -13.22 25.49
CA ASP A 77 10.29 -14.23 26.14
C ASP A 77 9.46 -15.07 25.16
N GLY A 78 9.33 -14.64 23.90
CA GLY A 78 8.61 -15.36 22.85
C GLY A 78 7.09 -15.35 23.01
N ARG A 79 6.57 -14.71 24.08
CA ARG A 79 5.16 -14.70 24.45
C ARG A 79 4.34 -14.02 23.36
N LEU A 80 3.35 -14.74 22.85
CA LEU A 80 2.39 -14.23 21.89
C LEU A 80 1.16 -13.67 22.63
N THR A 81 0.78 -12.43 22.35
CA THR A 81 -0.40 -11.78 22.88
C THR A 81 -1.31 -11.35 21.73
N SER A 82 -2.61 -11.64 21.82
CA SER A 82 -3.62 -11.20 20.84
C SER A 82 -4.43 -10.04 21.39
N TYR A 83 -4.69 -9.03 20.56
CA TYR A 83 -5.41 -7.80 20.91
C TYR A 83 -6.80 -7.85 20.25
N PRO A 84 -7.89 -7.81 21.03
CA PRO A 84 -9.23 -8.03 20.49
C PRO A 84 -9.73 -6.80 19.69
N SER A 85 -10.20 -7.05 18.48
CA SER A 85 -11.12 -6.18 17.75
C SER A 85 -12.52 -6.27 18.37
N ALA A 86 -13.18 -5.14 18.57
CA ALA A 86 -14.59 -5.09 18.96
C ALA A 86 -15.46 -5.19 17.69
N ASP A 87 -15.56 -6.42 17.17
CA ASP A 87 -16.30 -6.85 15.97
C ASP A 87 -15.90 -6.21 14.62
N ILE A 88 -15.20 -5.09 14.62
CA ILE A 88 -14.66 -4.43 13.42
C ILE A 88 -13.16 -4.77 13.27
N PRO A 89 -12.72 -5.36 12.14
CA PRO A 89 -11.31 -5.69 11.92
C PRO A 89 -10.41 -4.46 11.91
N PHE A 90 -9.15 -4.66 12.30
CA PHE A 90 -8.11 -3.63 12.20
C PHE A 90 -7.57 -3.60 10.76
N ASN A 91 -7.48 -2.41 10.18
CA ASN A 91 -6.93 -2.21 8.83
C ASN A 91 -5.49 -1.67 8.83
N ALA A 92 -5.05 -1.06 9.93
CA ALA A 92 -3.71 -0.52 10.09
C ALA A 92 -3.28 -0.54 11.56
N ILE A 93 -1.98 -0.59 11.81
CA ILE A 93 -1.39 -0.44 13.15
C ILE A 93 -0.22 0.54 13.15
N ALA A 94 0.05 1.09 14.32
CA ALA A 94 1.22 1.90 14.62
C ALA A 94 1.62 1.63 16.08
N ALA A 95 2.89 1.71 16.43
CA ALA A 95 3.38 1.42 17.78
C ALA A 95 4.67 2.18 18.06
N GLY A 96 5.04 2.28 19.34
CA GLY A 96 6.22 3.01 19.75
C GLY A 96 6.64 2.68 21.18
N LYS A 97 7.17 3.66 21.89
CA LYS A 97 7.59 3.49 23.29
C LYS A 97 6.37 3.30 24.19
N ASP A 98 6.26 2.10 24.76
CA ASP A 98 5.24 1.68 25.73
C ASP A 98 3.78 1.64 25.21
N PHE A 99 3.56 1.64 23.88
CA PHE A 99 2.20 1.58 23.34
C PHE A 99 2.04 0.83 22.00
N LEU A 100 0.81 0.43 21.72
CA LEU A 100 0.32 -0.05 20.42
C LEU A 100 -1.01 0.62 20.07
N CYS A 101 -1.19 0.95 18.79
CA CYS A 101 -2.42 1.43 18.20
C CYS A 101 -2.97 0.46 17.15
N GLY A 102 -4.29 0.31 17.14
CA GLY A 102 -5.04 -0.36 16.08
C GLY A 102 -6.11 0.56 15.51
N LEU A 103 -5.99 0.86 14.22
CA LEU A 103 -7.00 1.60 13.46
C LEU A 103 -8.06 0.65 12.92
N MET A 104 -9.31 1.07 12.99
CA MET A 104 -10.46 0.42 12.39
C MET A 104 -11.19 1.45 11.52
N ALA A 105 -11.67 1.02 10.36
CA ALA A 105 -12.54 1.81 9.49
C ALA A 105 -13.98 1.25 9.54
N PRO A 106 -14.80 1.62 10.54
CA PRO A 106 -16.23 1.29 10.53
C PRO A 106 -16.90 1.79 9.24
N VAL A 107 -17.94 1.06 8.81
CA VAL A 107 -18.76 1.43 7.66
C VAL A 107 -19.34 2.84 7.86
N GLY A 108 -19.22 3.71 6.86
CA GLY A 108 -19.73 5.09 6.89
C GLY A 108 -18.67 6.20 6.90
N GLY A 109 -17.44 5.94 6.47
CA GLY A 109 -16.41 6.97 6.26
C GLY A 109 -15.71 7.48 7.53
N HIS A 110 -16.07 6.94 8.69
CA HIS A 110 -15.41 7.22 9.96
C HIS A 110 -14.22 6.29 10.21
N ALA A 111 -13.23 6.76 10.96
CA ALA A 111 -12.17 5.92 11.50
C ALA A 111 -12.14 5.99 13.04
N ALA A 112 -11.74 4.89 13.66
CA ALA A 112 -11.65 4.73 15.10
C ALA A 112 -10.32 4.09 15.49
N MET A 113 -9.61 4.68 16.45
CA MET A 113 -8.32 4.14 16.91
C MET A 113 -8.40 3.67 18.37
N ARG A 114 -7.98 2.43 18.61
CA ARG A 114 -7.71 1.90 19.95
C ARG A 114 -6.23 2.04 20.29
N TRP A 115 -5.95 2.32 21.54
CA TRP A 115 -4.65 2.47 22.16
C TRP A 115 -4.52 1.49 23.33
N TRP A 116 -3.41 0.76 23.37
CA TRP A 116 -2.98 -0.02 24.54
C TRP A 116 -1.66 0.55 25.03
N SER A 117 -1.64 1.07 26.27
CA SER A 117 -0.40 1.34 27.00
C SER A 117 0.02 0.06 27.71
N PHE A 118 1.28 -0.35 27.55
CA PHE A 118 1.75 -1.61 28.13
C PHE A 118 1.97 -1.52 29.63
N SER A 119 2.48 -0.39 30.12
CA SER A 119 2.58 -0.13 31.57
C SER A 119 1.21 -0.08 32.26
N GLU A 120 0.20 0.55 31.65
CA GLU A 120 -1.17 0.60 32.21
C GLU A 120 -1.82 -0.79 32.29
N GLU A 121 -1.63 -1.63 31.26
CA GLU A 121 -2.20 -2.99 31.25
C GLU A 121 -1.45 -3.95 32.20
N GLU A 122 -0.14 -3.75 32.39
CA GLU A 122 0.66 -4.48 33.39
C GLU A 122 0.25 -4.10 34.83
N GLU A 123 0.13 -2.80 35.13
CA GLU A 123 -0.30 -2.31 36.44
C GLU A 123 -1.72 -2.78 36.80
N ALA A 124 -2.64 -2.77 35.82
CA ALA A 124 -4.00 -3.25 36.00
C ALA A 124 -4.12 -4.78 36.13
N ARG A 125 -3.03 -5.54 35.95
CA ARG A 125 -2.95 -7.02 36.08
C ARG A 125 -4.06 -7.78 35.36
N ARG A 126 -4.50 -7.28 34.20
CA ARG A 126 -5.60 -7.90 33.44
C ARG A 126 -5.15 -9.19 32.76
N SER A 127 -6.03 -10.18 32.71
CA SER A 127 -5.78 -11.44 31.97
C SER A 127 -5.86 -11.28 30.45
N ARG A 128 -6.39 -10.16 29.95
CA ARG A 128 -6.49 -9.80 28.53
C ARG A 128 -6.33 -8.29 28.33
N PRO A 129 -5.68 -7.82 27.26
CA PRO A 129 -5.63 -6.40 26.92
C PRO A 129 -7.04 -5.86 26.64
N VAL A 130 -7.35 -4.69 27.18
CA VAL A 130 -8.61 -3.97 26.95
C VAL A 130 -8.36 -2.81 25.99
N GLY A 131 -7.47 -1.90 26.34
CA GLY A 131 -7.17 -0.69 25.57
C GLY A 131 -8.32 0.32 25.52
N ARG A 132 -7.98 1.61 25.41
CA ARG A 132 -8.93 2.73 25.32
C ARG A 132 -9.12 3.19 23.86
N ARG A 133 -10.28 3.77 23.54
CA ARG A 133 -10.47 4.48 22.26
C ARG A 133 -9.95 5.91 22.41
N ILE A 134 -8.95 6.28 21.62
CA ILE A 134 -8.37 7.65 21.63
C ILE A 134 -8.81 8.50 20.44
N TYR A 135 -9.33 7.86 19.38
CA TYR A 135 -9.85 8.56 18.20
C TYR A 135 -11.20 8.01 17.75
N TRP A 136 -12.07 8.93 17.34
CA TRP A 136 -13.31 8.69 16.61
C TRP A 136 -13.58 9.94 15.77
N GLY A 137 -13.50 9.84 14.45
CA GLY A 137 -13.57 11.03 13.59
C GLY A 137 -13.66 10.67 12.10
N PRO A 138 -13.29 11.61 11.21
CA PRO A 138 -13.12 11.35 9.78
C PRO A 138 -12.16 10.19 9.48
N SER A 139 -12.17 9.73 8.23
CA SER A 139 -11.15 8.79 7.76
C SER A 139 -9.75 9.41 7.82
N LEU A 140 -8.79 8.59 8.27
CA LEU A 140 -7.37 8.88 8.14
C LEU A 140 -6.86 8.28 6.82
N ARG A 141 -5.82 8.89 6.25
CA ARG A 141 -5.10 8.40 5.08
C ARG A 141 -3.74 7.79 5.41
N SER A 142 -3.13 8.22 6.52
CA SER A 142 -1.89 7.64 7.03
C SER A 142 -1.79 7.75 8.55
N MET A 143 -0.89 6.97 9.12
CA MET A 143 -0.48 7.07 10.53
C MET A 143 1.03 6.92 10.63
N SER A 144 1.63 7.65 11.57
CA SER A 144 3.04 7.52 11.94
C SER A 144 3.16 7.53 13.46
N ALA A 145 4.10 6.77 14.01
CA ALA A 145 4.35 6.67 15.44
C ALA A 145 5.83 6.91 15.72
N GLY A 146 6.12 7.54 16.85
CA GLY A 146 7.48 7.93 17.23
C GLY A 146 7.50 8.33 18.70
N GLY A 147 8.52 7.85 19.42
CA GLY A 147 8.56 8.03 20.88
C GLY A 147 7.30 7.43 21.53
N PRO A 148 6.69 8.09 22.53
CA PRO A 148 5.41 7.68 23.12
C PRO A 148 4.20 8.31 22.40
N HIS A 149 4.34 8.74 21.14
CA HIS A 149 3.33 9.50 20.42
C HIS A 149 2.89 8.83 19.12
N VAL A 150 1.67 9.11 18.69
CA VAL A 150 1.13 8.71 17.38
C VAL A 150 0.42 9.89 16.75
N CYS A 151 0.60 10.08 15.44
CA CYS A 151 -0.14 11.06 14.67
C CYS A 151 -0.73 10.42 13.42
N GLY A 152 -1.84 10.98 12.96
CA GLY A 152 -2.59 10.54 11.79
C GLY A 152 -2.90 11.71 10.90
N LEU A 153 -2.78 11.49 9.60
CA LEU A 153 -3.13 12.47 8.58
C LEU A 153 -4.57 12.20 8.13
N SER A 154 -5.43 13.21 8.20
CA SER A 154 -6.80 13.12 7.69
C SER A 154 -6.83 13.09 6.14
N ASP A 155 -7.95 12.70 5.54
CA ASP A 155 -8.15 12.90 4.10
C ASP A 155 -8.11 14.41 3.71
N ASP A 156 -8.41 15.31 4.66
CA ASP A 156 -8.26 16.78 4.57
C ASP A 156 -6.81 17.27 4.73
N HIS A 157 -5.83 16.38 4.87
CA HIS A 157 -4.38 16.68 4.95
C HIS A 157 -3.92 17.45 6.20
N ASP A 158 -4.81 17.69 7.16
CA ASP A 158 -4.41 18.20 8.48
C ASP A 158 -3.94 17.03 9.38
N PRO A 159 -2.76 17.14 10.02
CA PRO A 159 -2.25 16.17 10.97
C PRO A 159 -2.93 16.32 12.34
N THR A 160 -3.34 15.20 12.94
CA THR A 160 -3.77 15.15 14.35
C THR A 160 -2.83 14.24 15.13
N CYS A 161 -2.36 14.69 16.29
CA CYS A 161 -1.48 13.93 17.18
C CYS A 161 -2.17 13.57 18.48
N TRP A 162 -1.89 12.37 18.99
CA TRP A 162 -2.45 11.85 20.24
C TRP A 162 -1.34 11.48 21.23
N GLU A 163 -1.69 11.54 22.52
CA GLU A 163 -0.77 11.25 23.64
C GLU A 163 0.49 12.12 23.64
N TRP A 164 0.40 13.34 23.09
CA TRP A 164 1.51 14.31 22.98
C TRP A 164 1.20 15.63 23.71
N PRO A 165 1.42 15.71 25.05
CA PRO A 165 1.24 16.94 25.80
C PRO A 165 2.20 18.04 25.32
N GLY A 166 1.66 19.22 25.03
CA GLY A 166 2.46 20.41 24.70
C GLY A 166 2.91 20.55 23.24
N LEU A 167 2.56 19.62 22.35
CA LEU A 167 2.65 19.87 20.91
C LEU A 167 1.44 20.74 20.50
N ASP A 168 1.71 21.97 20.07
CA ASP A 168 0.73 22.83 19.41
C ASP A 168 1.05 22.91 17.92
N LEU A 169 0.08 22.55 17.08
CA LEU A 169 0.21 22.55 15.63
C LEU A 169 -0.60 23.72 15.05
N PRO A 170 -0.01 24.57 14.19
CA PRO A 170 -0.77 25.56 13.44
C PRO A 170 -1.93 24.92 12.67
N LYS A 171 -3.00 25.67 12.44
CA LYS A 171 -4.13 25.20 11.62
C LYS A 171 -3.81 25.33 10.13
N GLY A 172 -4.24 24.36 9.32
CA GLY A 172 -4.03 24.37 7.87
C GLY A 172 -2.57 24.13 7.50
N LEU A 173 -1.98 23.05 8.04
CA LEU A 173 -0.61 22.66 7.66
C LEU A 173 -0.56 22.01 6.27
N ASP A 174 -1.67 21.38 5.86
CA ASP A 174 -1.91 20.75 4.55
C ASP A 174 -0.71 19.90 4.09
N PHE A 175 -0.47 18.78 4.79
CA PHE A 175 0.64 17.87 4.49
C PHE A 175 0.24 16.77 3.51
N SER A 176 1.08 16.51 2.51
CA SER A 176 0.94 15.35 1.63
C SER A 176 1.37 14.06 2.34
N LEU A 177 2.44 14.13 3.15
CA LEU A 177 3.06 13.04 3.91
C LEU A 177 3.55 13.52 5.29
N ILE A 178 3.59 12.61 6.26
CA ILE A 178 4.08 12.87 7.63
C ILE A 178 5.02 11.77 8.13
N ALA A 179 6.00 12.14 8.94
CA ALA A 179 6.91 11.24 9.64
C ALA A 179 7.12 11.68 11.10
N LEU A 180 7.04 10.75 12.04
CA LEU A 180 7.19 10.99 13.47
C LEU A 180 8.52 10.49 14.02
N GLY A 181 9.28 11.40 14.64
CA GLY A 181 10.42 11.04 15.47
C GLY A 181 10.03 10.93 16.95
N GLN A 182 11.02 10.90 17.86
CA GLN A 182 10.73 10.73 19.28
C GLN A 182 9.96 11.91 19.88
N ASP A 183 10.36 13.13 19.51
CA ASP A 183 9.85 14.39 20.06
C ASP A 183 9.70 15.46 18.95
N PHE A 184 9.46 15.02 17.70
CA PHE A 184 9.17 15.89 16.55
C PHE A 184 8.30 15.21 15.48
N LEU A 185 7.51 16.01 14.76
CA LEU A 185 6.74 15.66 13.56
C LEU A 185 7.34 16.43 12.38
N CYS A 186 7.65 15.76 11.27
CA CYS A 186 7.97 16.41 10.00
C CYS A 186 6.92 16.05 8.94
N GLY A 187 6.66 16.95 7.99
CA GLY A 187 5.78 16.68 6.85
C GLY A 187 6.14 17.49 5.61
N ILE A 188 5.86 16.88 4.45
CA ILE A 188 5.97 17.53 3.13
C ILE A 188 4.67 18.29 2.89
N VAL A 189 4.75 19.56 2.53
CA VAL A 189 3.58 20.41 2.28
C VAL A 189 2.95 20.01 0.94
N LYS A 190 1.63 19.82 0.94
CA LYS A 190 0.88 19.49 -0.27
C LYS A 190 0.84 20.69 -1.21
N GLY A 191 1.09 20.43 -2.50
CA GLY A 191 1.14 21.47 -3.53
C GLY A 191 2.47 22.23 -3.58
N ASP A 192 3.36 22.01 -2.60
CA ASP A 192 4.74 22.49 -2.59
C ASP A 192 5.67 21.40 -2.03
N ASP A 193 5.99 20.43 -2.89
CA ASP A 193 6.87 19.31 -2.57
C ASP A 193 8.32 19.74 -2.21
N THR A 194 8.67 21.03 -2.36
CA THR A 194 9.96 21.57 -1.89
C THR A 194 9.93 21.96 -0.41
N ALA A 195 8.75 22.27 0.12
CA ALA A 195 8.56 22.70 1.49
C ALA A 195 8.39 21.51 2.46
N MET A 196 9.46 21.19 3.20
CA MET A 196 9.40 20.36 4.40
C MET A 196 9.18 21.27 5.63
N ARG A 197 8.24 20.93 6.52
CA ARG A 197 8.07 21.61 7.82
C ARG A 197 8.16 20.61 8.96
N CYS A 198 8.87 20.96 10.03
CA CYS A 198 8.96 20.16 11.24
C CYS A 198 8.52 20.96 12.48
N TYR A 199 7.85 20.27 13.41
CA TYR A 199 7.30 20.79 14.66
C TYR A 199 7.73 19.88 15.81
N GLY A 200 7.99 20.45 17.00
CA GLY A 200 8.47 19.70 18.17
C GLY A 200 9.73 20.30 18.78
N GLY A 201 10.19 19.73 19.89
CA GLY A 201 11.17 20.37 20.78
C GLY A 201 12.64 20.00 20.54
N ALA A 202 12.93 18.99 19.72
CA ALA A 202 14.23 18.31 19.72
C ALA A 202 15.00 18.30 18.39
N MET A 203 14.48 18.89 17.32
CA MET A 203 15.17 18.93 16.01
C MET A 203 15.86 20.28 15.77
N PRO A 204 17.08 20.29 15.19
CA PRO A 204 17.58 21.50 14.55
C PRO A 204 16.64 21.93 13.43
N SER A 205 16.60 23.24 13.14
CA SER A 205 15.78 23.83 12.09
C SER A 205 15.83 23.02 10.79
N THR A 206 14.67 22.83 10.15
CA THR A 206 14.56 22.24 8.80
C THR A 206 15.62 22.87 7.89
N PRO A 207 16.62 22.10 7.41
CA PRO A 207 17.64 22.67 6.55
C PRO A 207 16.98 23.15 5.26
N GLN A 208 17.43 24.30 4.75
CA GLN A 208 16.99 24.77 3.44
C GLN A 208 17.75 23.98 2.36
N PHE A 209 17.11 22.92 1.87
CA PHE A 209 17.71 21.97 0.93
C PHE A 209 17.73 22.55 -0.49
N THR A 210 18.88 23.10 -0.86
CA THR A 210 19.17 23.53 -2.23
C THR A 210 20.31 22.67 -2.78
N ALA A 211 20.09 22.06 -3.95
CA ALA A 211 21.09 21.29 -4.68
C ALA A 211 21.47 22.07 -5.93
N ASP A 212 22.75 22.46 -6.05
CA ASP A 212 23.28 23.27 -7.16
C ASP A 212 22.48 24.56 -7.49
N GLY A 213 21.83 25.14 -6.48
CA GLY A 213 21.00 26.35 -6.63
C GLY A 213 19.57 26.08 -7.12
N VAL A 214 19.14 24.82 -7.17
CA VAL A 214 17.76 24.38 -7.47
C VAL A 214 17.11 23.86 -6.19
N ASP A 215 15.83 24.18 -5.99
CA ASP A 215 15.05 23.67 -4.85
C ASP A 215 14.76 22.18 -5.01
N VAL A 216 15.00 21.41 -3.95
CA VAL A 216 14.86 19.94 -3.97
C VAL A 216 13.40 19.54 -3.76
N THR A 217 12.80 18.83 -4.71
CA THR A 217 11.43 18.30 -4.59
C THR A 217 11.41 16.92 -3.92
N PHE A 218 10.81 16.82 -2.73
CA PHE A 218 10.73 15.58 -1.97
C PHE A 218 9.61 14.65 -2.45
N GLN A 219 9.89 13.35 -2.44
CA GLN A 219 8.93 12.29 -2.75
C GLN A 219 8.45 11.56 -1.49
N THR A 220 9.31 11.39 -0.50
CA THR A 220 8.99 10.69 0.75
C THR A 220 9.89 11.15 1.89
N VAL A 221 9.40 10.99 3.12
CA VAL A 221 10.11 11.33 4.37
C VAL A 221 9.88 10.24 5.40
N ALA A 222 10.94 9.91 6.15
CA ALA A 222 10.90 9.02 7.29
C ALA A 222 11.65 9.66 8.45
N ALA A 223 11.31 9.27 9.68
CA ALA A 223 11.90 9.81 10.90
C ALA A 223 12.33 8.67 11.83
N GLY A 224 13.51 8.83 12.42
CA GLY A 224 14.00 8.06 13.53
C GLY A 224 13.87 8.86 14.83
N ARG A 225 14.54 8.42 15.90
CA ARG A 225 14.35 9.05 17.22
C ARG A 225 14.79 10.51 17.27
N ARG A 226 15.90 10.87 16.62
CA ARG A 226 16.49 12.23 16.65
C ARG A 226 17.01 12.72 15.29
N HIS A 227 16.73 11.97 14.23
CA HIS A 227 17.07 12.33 12.86
C HIS A 227 15.91 12.01 11.93
N ALA A 228 15.85 12.68 10.80
CA ALA A 228 14.93 12.39 9.71
C ALA A 228 15.71 12.26 8.40
N CYS A 229 15.13 11.55 7.44
CA CYS A 229 15.64 11.41 6.09
C CYS A 229 14.51 11.58 5.09
N ALA A 230 14.77 12.26 3.99
CA ALA A 230 13.85 12.42 2.88
C ALA A 230 14.53 12.03 1.57
N VAL A 231 13.77 11.41 0.67
CA VAL A 231 14.21 11.08 -0.70
C VAL A 231 13.56 12.07 -1.66
N ASP A 232 14.35 12.61 -2.57
CA ASP A 232 13.88 13.49 -3.64
C ASP A 232 13.44 12.73 -4.90
N ARG A 233 12.73 13.42 -5.78
CA ARG A 233 12.23 12.85 -7.06
C ARG A 233 13.32 12.43 -8.05
N MET A 234 14.58 12.78 -7.81
CA MET A 234 15.74 12.37 -8.60
C MET A 234 16.48 11.16 -8.00
N GLY A 235 16.01 10.64 -6.86
CA GLY A 235 16.64 9.53 -6.13
C GLY A 235 17.79 9.97 -5.21
N GLY A 236 17.95 11.27 -4.94
CA GLY A 236 18.85 11.74 -3.89
C GLY A 236 18.26 11.47 -2.50
N LEU A 237 19.13 11.16 -1.53
CA LEU A 237 18.77 10.96 -0.13
C LEU A 237 19.40 12.05 0.73
N VAL A 238 18.58 12.73 1.52
CA VAL A 238 19.03 13.81 2.40
C VAL A 238 18.58 13.52 3.83
N CYS A 239 19.53 13.47 4.76
CA CYS A 239 19.27 13.19 6.18
C CYS A 239 19.76 14.33 7.07
N TRP A 240 19.04 14.62 8.16
CA TRP A 240 19.34 15.69 9.10
C TRP A 240 18.96 15.32 10.54
N GLY A 241 19.56 15.98 11.53
CA GLY A 241 19.41 15.66 12.96
C GLY A 241 20.48 14.70 13.49
N ASP A 242 20.41 14.38 14.79
CA ASP A 242 21.44 13.61 15.51
C ASP A 242 21.36 12.11 15.22
N GLY A 243 22.47 11.51 14.79
CA GLY A 243 22.54 10.08 14.47
C GLY A 243 22.20 9.76 13.00
N ASN A 244 22.12 10.79 12.14
CA ASN A 244 22.02 10.59 10.70
C ASN A 244 23.26 9.85 10.13
N PRO A 245 23.10 9.08 9.04
CA PRO A 245 24.19 8.30 8.45
C PRO A 245 25.15 9.17 7.63
N THR A 246 26.45 8.90 7.75
CA THR A 246 27.49 9.46 6.87
C THR A 246 27.50 8.74 5.52
N LEU A 247 26.64 9.19 4.61
CA LEU A 247 26.42 8.55 3.32
C LEU A 247 27.38 9.04 2.23
N ARG A 248 27.69 8.14 1.28
CA ARG A 248 28.16 8.51 -0.05
C ARG A 248 27.12 8.14 -1.11
N LEU A 249 27.00 8.94 -2.17
CA LEU A 249 25.99 8.76 -3.22
C LEU A 249 26.12 7.42 -3.97
N ASP A 250 27.34 6.88 -4.09
CA ASP A 250 27.64 5.59 -4.70
C ASP A 250 27.22 4.37 -3.85
N GLU A 251 26.90 4.57 -2.57
CA GLU A 251 26.43 3.51 -1.67
C GLU A 251 24.90 3.33 -1.68
N LEU A 252 24.15 4.23 -2.33
CA LEU A 252 22.69 4.20 -2.38
C LEU A 252 22.16 3.32 -3.54
N PRO A 253 21.05 2.59 -3.35
CA PRO A 253 20.37 1.94 -4.46
C PRO A 253 19.63 2.98 -5.32
N ALA A 254 19.64 2.82 -6.64
CA ALA A 254 18.98 3.74 -7.56
C ALA A 254 17.43 3.65 -7.49
N ASP A 255 16.90 2.56 -6.95
CA ASP A 255 15.49 2.18 -6.90
C ASP A 255 14.98 2.12 -5.45
N MET A 256 15.16 3.19 -4.67
CA MET A 256 14.67 3.26 -3.28
C MET A 256 13.13 3.13 -3.20
N MET A 257 12.64 2.08 -2.54
CA MET A 257 11.21 1.86 -2.30
C MET A 257 10.74 2.31 -0.92
N ALA A 258 11.54 2.06 0.14
CA ALA A 258 11.16 2.40 1.50
C ALA A 258 12.38 2.72 2.37
N MET A 259 12.15 3.44 3.48
CA MET A 259 13.13 3.75 4.50
C MET A 259 12.59 3.40 5.89
N ALA A 260 13.45 2.87 6.76
CA ALA A 260 13.16 2.63 8.17
C ALA A 260 14.27 3.21 9.05
N LEU A 261 13.93 4.09 9.98
CA LEU A 261 14.90 4.84 10.79
C LEU A 261 14.74 4.51 12.28
N GLY A 262 15.85 4.21 12.95
CA GLY A 262 15.91 3.91 14.38
C GLY A 262 16.47 5.07 15.20
N ARG A 263 17.34 4.79 16.17
CA ARG A 263 17.99 5.80 17.03
C ARG A 263 19.17 6.47 16.35
N ASN A 264 20.09 5.65 15.85
CA ASN A 264 21.24 6.03 15.02
C ASN A 264 21.30 5.13 13.77
N THR A 265 20.16 4.53 13.43
CA THR A 265 20.02 3.50 12.39
C THR A 265 19.23 4.09 11.24
N THR A 266 19.67 3.84 10.02
CA THR A 266 18.90 4.13 8.79
C THR A 266 19.01 2.92 7.89
N CYS A 267 17.87 2.34 7.52
CA CYS A 267 17.78 1.23 6.58
C CYS A 267 16.96 1.65 5.36
N ILE A 268 17.40 1.19 4.18
CA ILE A 268 16.77 1.46 2.88
C ILE A 268 16.45 0.12 2.24
N LEU A 269 15.21 0.00 1.76
CA LEU A 269 14.76 -1.11 0.91
C LEU A 269 14.87 -0.68 -0.55
N ALA A 270 15.67 -1.40 -1.33
CA ALA A 270 15.77 -1.26 -2.77
C ALA A 270 14.63 -2.01 -3.49
N GLY A 271 14.34 -1.65 -4.73
CA GLY A 271 13.27 -2.22 -5.54
C GLY A 271 13.47 -3.68 -5.94
N ASN A 272 14.72 -4.15 -5.92
CA ASN A 272 15.05 -5.58 -5.98
C ASN A 272 14.82 -6.34 -4.66
N GLY A 273 14.27 -5.70 -3.62
CA GLY A 273 13.99 -6.28 -2.31
C GLY A 273 15.21 -6.36 -1.37
N THR A 274 16.41 -5.95 -1.78
CA THR A 274 17.58 -5.96 -0.89
C THR A 274 17.56 -4.79 0.09
N VAL A 275 18.08 -5.01 1.30
CA VAL A 275 18.12 -4.00 2.37
C VAL A 275 19.56 -3.58 2.66
N ARG A 276 19.82 -2.27 2.65
CA ARG A 276 21.09 -1.68 3.10
C ARG A 276 20.82 -0.90 4.38
N CYS A 277 21.65 -1.08 5.42
CA CYS A 277 21.53 -0.37 6.68
C CYS A 277 22.86 0.28 7.09
N TRP A 278 22.75 1.48 7.63
CA TRP A 278 23.83 2.23 8.28
C TRP A 278 23.50 2.34 9.78
N GLY A 279 24.53 2.33 10.62
CA GLY A 279 24.40 2.34 12.09
C GLY A 279 24.12 0.97 12.75
N VAL A 280 23.70 -0.03 11.98
CA VAL A 280 23.56 -1.43 12.42
C VAL A 280 24.21 -2.38 11.42
N LYS A 281 24.91 -3.43 11.89
CA LYS A 281 25.41 -4.50 11.00
C LYS A 281 24.26 -5.46 10.69
N VAL A 282 23.85 -5.53 9.42
CA VAL A 282 22.97 -6.61 8.93
C VAL A 282 23.73 -7.93 9.02
N PRO A 283 23.20 -8.97 9.70
CA PRO A 283 23.82 -10.29 9.71
C PRO A 283 23.94 -10.88 8.30
N GLU A 284 25.03 -11.61 8.05
CA GLU A 284 25.37 -12.12 6.70
C GLU A 284 24.28 -13.03 6.12
N GLU A 285 23.55 -13.76 6.97
CA GLU A 285 22.37 -14.56 6.61
C GLU A 285 21.24 -13.76 5.92
N TYR A 286 21.08 -12.47 6.21
CA TYR A 286 20.04 -11.62 5.59
C TYR A 286 20.54 -10.81 4.38
N THR A 287 21.85 -10.75 4.12
CA THR A 287 22.42 -9.93 3.03
C THR A 287 21.94 -10.34 1.63
N HIS A 288 21.53 -11.60 1.47
CA HIS A 288 20.99 -12.16 0.23
C HIS A 288 19.49 -12.51 0.35
N THR A 289 18.81 -12.04 1.41
CA THR A 289 17.36 -12.20 1.58
C THR A 289 16.63 -11.01 0.96
N THR A 290 15.53 -11.29 0.24
CA THR A 290 14.64 -10.26 -0.32
C THR A 290 13.48 -9.95 0.61
N PHE A 291 13.23 -8.67 0.85
CA PHE A 291 12.18 -8.14 1.72
C PHE A 291 11.16 -7.31 0.94
N VAL A 292 9.93 -7.23 1.43
CA VAL A 292 8.82 -6.42 0.89
C VAL A 292 8.49 -5.21 1.76
N SER A 293 8.88 -5.25 3.04
CA SER A 293 8.80 -4.09 3.94
C SER A 293 9.90 -4.15 5.00
N ILE A 294 10.27 -2.97 5.51
CA ILE A 294 11.22 -2.77 6.59
C ILE A 294 10.62 -1.79 7.61
N GLU A 295 10.91 -2.02 8.89
CA GLU A 295 10.45 -1.23 10.04
C GLU A 295 11.60 -1.11 11.04
N ALA A 296 11.75 0.04 11.70
CA ALA A 296 12.78 0.23 12.71
C ALA A 296 12.29 1.15 13.84
N ASP A 297 12.61 0.81 15.09
CA ASP A 297 12.63 1.74 16.22
C ASP A 297 13.81 1.40 17.13
N GLY A 298 14.42 2.44 17.69
CA GLY A 298 15.58 2.31 18.56
C GLY A 298 16.74 1.64 17.82
N ASP A 299 17.21 0.53 18.37
CA ASP A 299 18.29 -0.26 17.77
C ASP A 299 17.76 -1.52 17.07
N THR A 300 16.43 -1.71 17.05
CA THR A 300 15.74 -2.85 16.42
C THR A 300 15.39 -2.52 14.98
N VAL A 301 15.71 -3.44 14.07
CA VAL A 301 15.20 -3.46 12.70
C VAL A 301 14.44 -4.76 12.49
N CYS A 302 13.25 -4.67 11.92
CA CYS A 302 12.47 -5.79 11.44
C CYS A 302 12.27 -5.65 9.93
N ALA A 303 12.21 -6.78 9.24
CA ALA A 303 11.98 -6.82 7.81
C ALA A 303 11.12 -8.03 7.47
N PHE A 304 10.20 -7.87 6.52
CA PHE A 304 9.24 -8.90 6.13
C PHE A 304 9.65 -9.43 4.77
N GLY A 305 10.09 -10.68 4.72
CA GLY A 305 10.37 -11.37 3.47
C GLY A 305 9.09 -11.90 2.84
N LEU A 306 9.09 -12.01 1.50
CA LEU A 306 8.32 -13.09 0.88
C LEU A 306 8.82 -14.40 1.50
N SER A 307 7.92 -15.23 2.04
CA SER A 307 8.32 -16.37 2.89
C SER A 307 8.84 -17.55 2.05
N LEU A 308 10.05 -17.37 1.51
CA LEU A 308 10.89 -18.38 0.87
C LEU A 308 12.24 -18.37 1.58
N VAL A 309 12.33 -19.07 2.72
CA VAL A 309 13.60 -19.28 3.42
C VAL A 309 14.43 -20.27 2.59
N SER A 310 15.25 -19.72 1.69
CA SER A 310 16.30 -20.47 1.01
C SER A 310 17.48 -20.64 1.97
N GLY A 311 17.70 -21.86 2.46
CA GLY A 311 18.84 -22.15 3.33
C GLY A 311 20.16 -21.99 2.57
N ALA A 312 21.03 -21.11 3.06
CA ALA A 312 22.28 -20.81 2.39
C ALA A 312 23.28 -21.98 2.44
N SER A 313 23.66 -22.49 1.26
CA SER A 313 25.02 -22.98 1.04
C SER A 313 25.43 -22.72 -0.42
N ALA A 314 26.68 -22.31 -0.63
CA ALA A 314 27.10 -21.69 -1.88
C ALA A 314 27.42 -22.73 -2.97
N SER A 315 26.60 -22.79 -4.02
CA SER A 315 27.01 -23.03 -5.41
C SER A 315 25.84 -22.79 -6.37
N ALA A 316 26.12 -22.36 -7.60
CA ALA A 316 25.11 -21.80 -8.49
C ALA A 316 24.26 -22.85 -9.24
N SER A 317 22.94 -22.82 -9.06
CA SER A 317 21.89 -23.10 -10.08
C SER A 317 20.48 -22.93 -9.47
N PRO A 318 19.43 -22.69 -10.28
CA PRO A 318 18.10 -22.33 -9.76
C PRO A 318 17.31 -23.58 -9.32
N THR A 319 17.04 -23.71 -8.02
CA THR A 319 16.28 -24.85 -7.46
C THR A 319 14.80 -24.53 -7.37
N THR A 320 13.99 -25.35 -8.06
CA THR A 320 12.51 -25.32 -8.07
C THR A 320 11.87 -25.27 -6.69
N THR A 321 10.93 -24.35 -6.52
CA THR A 321 10.03 -24.18 -5.37
C THR A 321 8.99 -25.30 -5.31
N SER A 322 8.91 -26.00 -4.18
CA SER A 322 7.88 -27.03 -3.94
C SER A 322 6.84 -26.55 -2.92
N GLY A 323 5.70 -26.07 -3.41
CA GLY A 323 4.53 -25.77 -2.58
C GLY A 323 3.85 -24.45 -2.91
N THR A 324 2.99 -24.43 -3.94
CA THR A 324 2.11 -23.29 -4.23
C THR A 324 1.36 -22.83 -2.98
N ALA A 325 1.61 -21.59 -2.56
CA ALA A 325 0.81 -20.89 -1.57
C ALA A 325 0.03 -19.76 -2.25
N GLY A 326 -1.25 -19.62 -1.91
CA GLY A 326 -2.11 -18.56 -2.42
C GLY A 326 -3.59 -18.78 -2.07
N THR A 327 -4.41 -17.74 -2.28
CA THR A 327 -5.84 -17.78 -1.99
C THR A 327 -6.59 -18.39 -3.17
N VAL A 328 -7.35 -19.47 -2.91
CA VAL A 328 -8.15 -20.16 -3.94
C VAL A 328 -9.14 -19.18 -4.56
N GLY A 329 -9.14 -19.09 -5.91
CA GLY A 329 -9.90 -18.10 -6.67
C GLY A 329 -9.00 -17.05 -7.33
N TYR A 330 -7.96 -16.60 -6.62
CA TYR A 330 -7.03 -15.55 -7.06
C TYR A 330 -5.70 -16.11 -7.60
N MET A 331 -5.35 -17.35 -7.26
CA MET A 331 -4.10 -17.96 -7.72
C MET A 331 -3.99 -17.97 -9.25
N ASP A 332 -2.90 -17.39 -9.74
CA ASP A 332 -2.49 -17.48 -11.13
C ASP A 332 -2.31 -18.95 -11.56
N PRO A 333 -3.01 -19.42 -12.62
CA PRO A 333 -2.90 -20.80 -13.10
C PRO A 333 -1.52 -21.12 -13.72
N GLU A 334 -0.76 -20.11 -14.16
CA GLU A 334 0.61 -20.29 -14.64
C GLU A 334 1.57 -20.49 -13.46
N TYR A 335 1.50 -19.67 -12.41
CA TYR A 335 2.18 -19.90 -11.12
C TYR A 335 1.80 -21.25 -10.49
N TYR A 336 0.50 -21.58 -10.42
CA TYR A 336 0.04 -22.87 -9.87
C TYR A 336 0.60 -24.07 -10.66
N ARG A 337 0.77 -23.95 -11.98
CA ARG A 337 1.24 -25.04 -12.84
C ARG A 337 2.78 -25.10 -12.94
N LEU A 338 3.47 -23.96 -12.90
CA LEU A 338 4.93 -23.86 -13.06
C LEU A 338 5.69 -23.77 -11.72
N GLN A 339 5.00 -23.46 -10.62
CA GLN A 339 5.58 -23.07 -9.31
C GLN A 339 6.43 -21.77 -9.34
N GLU A 340 6.49 -21.09 -10.48
CA GLU A 340 7.23 -19.83 -10.70
C GLU A 340 6.32 -18.63 -10.39
N LEU A 341 6.63 -17.90 -9.31
CA LEU A 341 5.96 -16.63 -9.00
C LEU A 341 6.60 -15.50 -9.82
N THR A 342 5.78 -14.64 -10.42
CA THR A 342 6.25 -13.50 -11.23
C THR A 342 5.39 -12.26 -10.96
N GLU A 343 5.86 -11.08 -11.37
CA GLU A 343 5.03 -9.85 -11.44
C GLU A 343 3.68 -10.08 -12.16
N ARG A 344 3.64 -11.00 -13.14
CA ARG A 344 2.43 -11.32 -13.90
C ARG A 344 1.43 -12.17 -13.10
N SER A 345 1.86 -12.78 -12.00
CA SER A 345 1.00 -13.52 -11.07
C SER A 345 0.22 -12.57 -10.17
N ASP A 346 0.81 -11.43 -9.82
CA ASP A 346 0.11 -10.33 -9.14
C ASP A 346 -0.87 -9.62 -10.09
N VAL A 347 -0.47 -9.38 -11.36
CA VAL A 347 -1.38 -8.89 -12.42
C VAL A 347 -2.63 -9.77 -12.54
N TYR A 348 -2.48 -11.11 -12.54
CA TYR A 348 -3.62 -12.02 -12.58
C TYR A 348 -4.52 -11.88 -11.34
N SER A 349 -3.91 -11.87 -10.15
CA SER A 349 -4.64 -11.74 -8.88
C SER A 349 -5.43 -10.42 -8.83
N PHE A 350 -4.84 -9.32 -9.31
CA PHE A 350 -5.49 -8.03 -9.46
C PHE A 350 -6.62 -8.04 -10.50
N GLY A 351 -6.44 -8.73 -11.62
CA GLY A 351 -7.49 -8.94 -12.63
C GLY A 351 -8.74 -9.62 -12.07
N VAL A 352 -8.56 -10.61 -11.18
CA VAL A 352 -9.68 -11.25 -10.48
C VAL A 352 -10.43 -10.22 -9.61
N VAL A 353 -9.72 -9.38 -8.86
CA VAL A 353 -10.32 -8.30 -8.04
C VAL A 353 -11.10 -7.30 -8.91
N LEU A 354 -10.58 -6.89 -10.07
CA LEU A 354 -11.32 -6.02 -11.00
C LEU A 354 -12.65 -6.66 -11.46
N LEU A 355 -12.65 -7.96 -11.73
CA LEU A 355 -13.87 -8.69 -12.11
C LEU A 355 -14.82 -8.89 -10.93
N GLU A 356 -14.33 -9.03 -9.69
CA GLU A 356 -15.19 -8.98 -8.50
C GLU A 356 -15.88 -7.61 -8.34
N LEU A 357 -15.15 -6.52 -8.57
CA LEU A 357 -15.68 -5.15 -8.48
C LEU A 357 -16.74 -4.87 -9.56
N VAL A 358 -16.48 -5.27 -10.81
CA VAL A 358 -17.44 -5.11 -11.92
C VAL A 358 -18.71 -5.93 -11.68
N THR A 359 -18.58 -7.15 -11.14
CA THR A 359 -19.71 -8.10 -11.05
C THR A 359 -20.42 -8.12 -9.70
N GLY A 360 -19.82 -7.55 -8.65
CA GLY A 360 -20.30 -7.62 -7.28
C GLY A 360 -20.23 -9.01 -6.65
N ARG A 361 -19.72 -10.01 -7.36
CA ARG A 361 -19.62 -11.41 -6.92
C ARG A 361 -18.22 -11.70 -6.39
N LYS A 362 -18.14 -12.61 -5.41
CA LYS A 362 -16.86 -13.12 -4.90
C LYS A 362 -16.12 -13.97 -5.94
N ALA A 363 -14.79 -13.94 -5.90
CA ALA A 363 -13.88 -14.65 -6.80
C ALA A 363 -14.21 -16.14 -6.91
N ILE A 364 -14.68 -16.76 -5.82
CA ILE A 364 -15.42 -18.01 -5.85
C ILE A 364 -16.80 -17.76 -5.23
N HIS A 365 -17.84 -18.15 -5.96
CA HIS A 365 -19.23 -18.00 -5.53
C HIS A 365 -20.06 -19.24 -5.91
N ARG A 366 -21.22 -19.39 -5.25
CA ARG A 366 -22.26 -20.35 -5.64
C ARG A 366 -23.43 -19.57 -6.20
N ASP A 367 -23.90 -19.97 -7.37
CA ASP A 367 -25.06 -19.34 -7.99
C ASP A 367 -26.34 -19.85 -7.31
N GLN A 368 -27.15 -18.94 -6.75
CA GLN A 368 -28.41 -19.30 -6.06
C GLN A 368 -29.55 -19.59 -7.03
N SER A 369 -29.32 -19.42 -8.34
CA SER A 369 -30.31 -19.59 -9.41
C SER A 369 -30.56 -21.03 -9.86
N GLN A 370 -29.82 -22.01 -9.32
CA GLN A 370 -30.10 -23.44 -9.51
C GLN A 370 -30.36 -24.13 -8.18
N GLU A 371 -31.57 -24.69 -8.03
CA GLU A 371 -31.98 -25.41 -6.83
C GLU A 371 -31.05 -26.61 -6.54
N GLY A 372 -30.43 -26.60 -5.35
CA GLY A 372 -29.90 -27.81 -4.71
C GLY A 372 -28.50 -28.31 -5.09
N SER A 373 -27.82 -27.79 -6.12
CA SER A 373 -26.47 -28.28 -6.47
C SER A 373 -25.51 -27.27 -7.11
N GLY A 374 -25.38 -26.08 -6.51
CA GLY A 374 -24.38 -25.09 -6.93
C GLY A 374 -22.94 -25.53 -6.61
N SER A 375 -22.22 -26.09 -7.59
CA SER A 375 -20.77 -26.22 -7.54
C SER A 375 -20.12 -24.84 -7.41
N PRO A 376 -19.05 -24.66 -6.61
CA PRO A 376 -18.34 -23.39 -6.54
C PRO A 376 -17.78 -23.01 -7.92
N ARG A 377 -18.09 -21.82 -8.41
CA ARG A 377 -17.63 -21.30 -9.71
C ARG A 377 -16.70 -20.10 -9.49
N ASN A 378 -15.65 -20.01 -10.30
CA ASN A 378 -14.79 -18.84 -10.31
C ASN A 378 -15.47 -17.69 -11.09
N VAL A 379 -15.32 -16.44 -10.61
CA VAL A 379 -15.84 -15.23 -11.30
C VAL A 379 -15.39 -15.15 -12.77
N ILE A 380 -14.17 -15.58 -13.07
CA ILE A 380 -13.63 -15.57 -14.45
C ILE A 380 -14.42 -16.44 -15.42
N GLU A 381 -15.05 -17.53 -14.96
CA GLU A 381 -15.73 -18.50 -15.83
C GLU A 381 -16.97 -17.94 -16.54
N PHE A 382 -17.59 -16.91 -15.97
CA PHE A 382 -18.76 -16.25 -16.57
C PHE A 382 -18.43 -14.81 -16.99
N ALA A 383 -17.57 -14.12 -16.25
CA ALA A 383 -17.22 -12.73 -16.57
C ALA A 383 -16.39 -12.63 -17.85
N VAL A 384 -15.31 -13.42 -18.00
CA VAL A 384 -14.41 -13.29 -19.17
C VAL A 384 -15.14 -13.57 -20.49
N PRO A 385 -15.92 -14.68 -20.66
CA PRO A 385 -16.66 -14.91 -21.90
C PRO A 385 -17.71 -13.83 -22.21
N ALA A 386 -18.32 -13.22 -21.18
CA ALA A 386 -19.27 -12.13 -21.36
C ALA A 386 -18.57 -10.84 -21.82
N VAL A 387 -17.41 -10.49 -21.24
CA VAL A 387 -16.59 -9.34 -21.65
C VAL A 387 -16.08 -9.53 -23.08
N GLU A 388 -15.54 -10.70 -23.42
CA GLU A 388 -15.05 -11.02 -24.78
C GLU A 388 -16.18 -11.00 -25.81
N ALA A 389 -17.40 -11.43 -25.44
CA ALA A 389 -18.59 -11.35 -26.27
C ALA A 389 -19.26 -9.95 -26.29
N GLY A 390 -18.70 -8.95 -25.60
CA GLY A 390 -19.24 -7.58 -25.53
C GLY A 390 -20.50 -7.42 -24.66
N HIS A 391 -20.93 -8.46 -23.96
CA HIS A 391 -22.12 -8.51 -23.11
C HIS A 391 -21.84 -8.11 -21.66
N ILE A 392 -21.15 -6.98 -21.48
CA ILE A 392 -20.72 -6.47 -20.17
C ILE A 392 -21.95 -6.11 -19.29
N ASP A 393 -23.04 -5.67 -19.92
CA ASP A 393 -24.34 -5.40 -19.32
C ASP A 393 -24.89 -6.56 -18.48
N LYS A 394 -24.63 -7.82 -18.90
CA LYS A 394 -25.16 -9.02 -18.26
C LYS A 394 -24.39 -9.46 -17.01
N ILE A 395 -23.23 -8.87 -16.76
CA ILE A 395 -22.36 -9.24 -15.64
C ILE A 395 -22.23 -8.15 -14.57
N LEU A 396 -22.75 -6.93 -14.80
CA LEU A 396 -22.65 -5.83 -13.84
C LEU A 396 -23.31 -6.15 -12.49
N ASP A 397 -22.74 -5.61 -11.41
CA ASP A 397 -23.35 -5.69 -10.07
C ASP A 397 -24.74 -5.06 -10.05
N SER A 398 -25.78 -5.88 -9.91
CA SER A 398 -27.17 -5.45 -9.87
C SER A 398 -27.54 -4.61 -8.63
N ARG A 399 -26.64 -4.48 -7.65
CA ARG A 399 -26.80 -3.57 -6.49
C ARG A 399 -26.46 -2.12 -6.84
N VAL A 400 -25.74 -1.89 -7.93
CA VAL A 400 -25.32 -0.56 -8.40
C VAL A 400 -26.25 -0.11 -9.53
N PRO A 401 -26.63 1.18 -9.62
CA PRO A 401 -27.38 1.69 -10.77
C PRO A 401 -26.65 1.43 -12.09
N ALA A 402 -27.40 1.06 -13.14
CA ALA A 402 -26.81 0.83 -14.46
C ALA A 402 -26.11 2.11 -14.99
N PRO A 403 -24.87 2.00 -15.53
CA PRO A 403 -24.07 3.14 -15.95
C PRO A 403 -24.72 3.90 -17.11
N ARG A 404 -24.47 5.22 -17.17
CA ARG A 404 -25.07 6.14 -18.15
C ARG A 404 -24.02 6.97 -18.87
N GLY A 405 -24.27 7.28 -20.14
CA GLY A 405 -23.36 8.11 -20.94
C GLY A 405 -21.94 7.51 -20.99
N HIS A 406 -20.93 8.29 -20.64
CA HIS A 406 -19.53 7.86 -20.69
C HIS A 406 -19.16 6.81 -19.63
N GLU A 407 -19.94 6.67 -18.55
CA GLU A 407 -19.74 5.61 -17.54
C GLU A 407 -19.81 4.21 -18.17
N VAL A 408 -20.59 4.05 -19.24
CA VAL A 408 -20.71 2.78 -19.99
C VAL A 408 -19.37 2.40 -20.63
N GLU A 409 -18.63 3.38 -21.17
CA GLU A 409 -17.31 3.14 -21.74
C GLU A 409 -16.26 2.90 -20.65
N ALA A 410 -16.29 3.68 -19.57
CA ALA A 410 -15.40 3.52 -18.42
C ALA A 410 -15.53 2.12 -17.80
N VAL A 411 -16.75 1.68 -17.46
CA VAL A 411 -17.01 0.33 -16.91
C VAL A 411 -16.62 -0.75 -17.93
N ALA A 412 -16.85 -0.53 -19.22
CA ALA A 412 -16.41 -1.46 -20.25
C ALA A 412 -14.89 -1.60 -20.35
N ARG A 413 -14.11 -0.53 -20.08
CA ARG A 413 -12.65 -0.59 -19.99
C ARG A 413 -12.18 -1.36 -18.76
N VAL A 414 -12.73 -1.07 -17.58
CA VAL A 414 -12.40 -1.81 -16.34
C VAL A 414 -12.65 -3.31 -16.51
N ALA A 415 -13.78 -3.68 -17.11
CA ALA A 415 -14.11 -5.08 -17.38
C ALA A 415 -13.15 -5.74 -18.39
N LYS A 416 -12.76 -5.02 -19.46
CA LYS A 416 -11.78 -5.48 -20.45
C LYS A 416 -10.40 -5.69 -19.86
N ILE A 417 -9.82 -4.68 -19.19
CA ILE A 417 -8.48 -4.80 -18.60
C ILE A 417 -8.44 -5.89 -17.52
N GLY A 418 -9.52 -6.05 -16.73
CA GLY A 418 -9.68 -7.19 -15.82
C GLY A 418 -9.63 -8.55 -16.54
N ALA A 419 -10.32 -8.69 -17.68
CA ALA A 419 -10.29 -9.90 -18.51
C ALA A 419 -8.90 -10.16 -19.14
N GLU A 420 -8.16 -9.11 -19.52
CA GLU A 420 -6.78 -9.25 -20.03
C GLU A 420 -5.79 -9.69 -18.95
N CYS A 421 -5.93 -9.13 -17.74
CA CYS A 421 -5.13 -9.50 -16.57
C CYS A 421 -5.29 -10.97 -16.19
N VAL A 422 -6.51 -11.54 -16.27
CA VAL A 422 -6.76 -12.96 -15.92
C VAL A 422 -6.45 -13.95 -17.06
N ARG A 423 -5.71 -13.55 -18.11
CA ARG A 423 -5.31 -14.48 -19.18
C ARG A 423 -4.50 -15.67 -18.62
N PRO A 424 -4.73 -16.92 -19.07
CA PRO A 424 -4.07 -18.11 -18.53
C PRO A 424 -2.54 -18.20 -18.73
N ARG A 425 -1.95 -17.30 -19.54
CA ARG A 425 -0.50 -17.18 -19.73
C ARG A 425 -0.06 -15.76 -19.37
N GLY A 426 0.92 -15.63 -18.48
CA GLY A 426 1.46 -14.36 -17.99
C GLY A 426 1.99 -13.45 -19.09
N ARG A 427 2.58 -14.03 -20.15
CA ARG A 427 3.01 -13.28 -21.35
C ARG A 427 1.88 -12.62 -22.15
N GLY A 428 0.64 -13.07 -21.98
CA GLY A 428 -0.54 -12.46 -22.61
C GLY A 428 -1.18 -11.36 -21.77
N ARG A 429 -0.76 -11.21 -20.51
CA ARG A 429 -1.24 -10.17 -19.60
C ARG A 429 -0.53 -8.84 -19.90
N PRO A 430 -1.15 -7.69 -19.60
CA PRO A 430 -0.46 -6.41 -19.55
C PRO A 430 0.62 -6.39 -18.45
N VAL A 431 1.50 -5.39 -18.46
CA VAL A 431 2.27 -4.98 -17.27
C VAL A 431 1.40 -4.08 -16.37
N MET A 432 1.69 -4.01 -15.06
CA MET A 432 0.89 -3.20 -14.13
C MET A 432 0.81 -1.71 -14.51
N SER A 433 1.81 -1.14 -15.18
CA SER A 433 1.76 0.24 -15.68
C SER A 433 0.74 0.45 -16.81
N GLU A 434 0.56 -0.53 -17.69
CA GLU A 434 -0.51 -0.51 -18.71
C GLU A 434 -1.89 -0.65 -18.06
N VAL A 435 -2.01 -1.48 -17.02
CA VAL A 435 -3.24 -1.63 -16.24
C VAL A 435 -3.61 -0.31 -15.55
N VAL A 436 -2.65 0.37 -14.92
CA VAL A 436 -2.87 1.68 -14.30
C VAL A 436 -3.31 2.71 -15.34
N ALA A 437 -2.64 2.79 -16.49
CA ALA A 437 -2.99 3.75 -17.56
C ALA A 437 -4.42 3.56 -18.10
N GLU A 438 -4.88 2.32 -18.32
CA GLU A 438 -6.27 2.05 -18.74
C GLU A 438 -7.30 2.38 -17.63
N LEU A 439 -6.95 2.19 -16.35
CA LEU A 439 -7.82 2.56 -15.23
C LEU A 439 -7.90 4.08 -15.03
N GLU A 440 -6.77 4.80 -15.14
CA GLU A 440 -6.74 6.26 -15.16
C GLU A 440 -7.57 6.82 -16.32
N TRP A 441 -7.45 6.24 -17.52
CA TRP A 441 -8.28 6.63 -18.66
C TRP A 441 -9.77 6.37 -18.40
N ALA A 442 -10.13 5.22 -17.81
CA ALA A 442 -11.51 4.94 -17.42
C ALA A 442 -12.07 5.99 -16.42
N VAL A 443 -11.25 6.50 -15.50
CA VAL A 443 -11.64 7.60 -14.60
C VAL A 443 -11.89 8.89 -15.38
N THR A 444 -10.97 9.32 -16.26
CA THR A 444 -11.14 10.57 -17.03
C THR A 444 -12.37 10.58 -17.95
N LEU A 445 -12.81 9.41 -18.45
CA LEU A 445 -14.04 9.29 -19.23
C LEU A 445 -15.29 9.65 -18.41
N CYS A 446 -15.30 9.36 -17.11
CA CYS A 446 -16.36 9.79 -16.20
C CYS A 446 -16.33 11.30 -15.93
N GLU A 447 -15.15 11.94 -16.00
CA GLU A 447 -14.96 13.38 -15.77
C GLU A 447 -15.39 14.24 -16.97
N GLU A 448 -15.16 13.78 -18.22
CA GLU A 448 -15.56 14.50 -19.44
C GLU A 448 -17.10 14.71 -19.58
N CYS A 449 -17.91 13.97 -18.81
CA CYS A 449 -19.37 14.11 -18.73
C CYS A 449 -19.85 15.55 -18.44
N VAL A 450 -19.07 16.33 -17.68
CA VAL A 450 -19.46 17.68 -17.25
C VAL A 450 -19.34 18.71 -18.39
N VAL A 451 -18.41 18.49 -19.33
CA VAL A 451 -18.06 19.49 -20.35
C VAL A 451 -18.85 19.32 -21.66
N ARG A 452 -19.13 18.08 -22.08
CA ARG A 452 -19.69 17.81 -23.43
C ARG A 452 -21.20 18.00 -23.59
N SER A 453 -21.95 18.20 -22.51
CA SER A 453 -23.38 18.57 -22.62
C SER A 453 -23.61 19.94 -23.28
N ALA A 454 -22.55 20.74 -23.52
CA ALA A 454 -22.63 22.08 -24.09
C ALA A 454 -22.29 22.19 -25.60
N SER A 455 -21.83 21.13 -26.28
CA SER A 455 -21.24 21.27 -27.63
C SER A 455 -21.55 20.12 -28.61
N GLY A 456 -22.82 19.97 -28.97
CA GLY A 456 -23.24 19.03 -30.03
C GLY A 456 -23.04 19.55 -31.46
N GLY A 457 -22.05 18.99 -32.19
CA GLY A 457 -22.18 18.75 -33.64
C GLY A 457 -21.05 19.18 -34.58
N ARG A 458 -20.36 18.20 -35.20
CA ARG A 458 -20.41 17.89 -36.67
C ARG A 458 -19.40 16.77 -37.08
N ASN A 459 -19.73 16.07 -38.17
CA ASN A 459 -19.04 14.88 -38.72
C ASN A 459 -17.76 15.20 -39.52
N SER A 460 -16.83 14.23 -39.69
CA SER A 460 -16.60 13.54 -41.00
C SER A 460 -15.39 12.55 -41.10
N SER A 461 -15.68 11.28 -41.43
CA SER A 461 -15.03 10.35 -42.40
C SER A 461 -13.51 9.99 -42.46
N SER A 462 -13.24 8.68 -42.24
CA SER A 462 -12.59 7.67 -43.15
C SER A 462 -11.08 7.67 -43.51
N ARG A 463 -10.36 6.53 -43.25
CA ARG A 463 -9.82 5.54 -44.25
C ARG A 463 -8.96 4.37 -43.68
N ASN A 464 -8.82 3.29 -44.48
CA ASN A 464 -8.40 1.87 -44.20
C ASN A 464 -6.89 1.49 -44.05
N GLY A 465 -6.65 0.26 -43.53
CA GLY A 465 -5.49 -0.68 -43.79
C GLY A 465 -4.55 -0.92 -42.58
N GLY A 466 -3.93 -2.07 -42.24
CA GLY A 466 -3.75 -3.43 -42.82
C GLY A 466 -2.24 -3.84 -42.83
N SER A 467 -1.74 -5.06 -42.53
CA SER A 467 -2.31 -6.36 -42.03
C SER A 467 -1.19 -7.40 -41.74
N ASP A 468 -1.45 -8.43 -40.89
CA ASP A 468 -0.75 -9.76 -40.76
C ASP A 468 0.70 -9.86 -40.17
N MET A 469 0.98 -10.68 -39.12
CA MET A 469 1.28 -12.15 -39.00
C MET A 469 2.76 -12.55 -39.33
N SER A 470 3.45 -13.57 -38.74
CA SER A 470 3.19 -14.52 -37.63
C SER A 470 4.45 -15.38 -37.24
N ARG A 471 4.40 -16.14 -36.11
CA ARG A 471 5.11 -17.44 -35.80
C ARG A 471 6.66 -17.46 -35.59
N SER A 472 7.31 -18.43 -34.87
CA SER A 472 6.89 -19.48 -33.89
C SER A 472 8.07 -20.33 -33.31
N ARG A 473 7.90 -20.93 -32.09
CA ARG A 473 8.43 -22.26 -31.59
C ARG A 473 9.98 -22.43 -31.37
N SER A 474 10.52 -23.35 -30.53
CA SER A 474 10.02 -24.25 -29.43
C SER A 474 11.12 -25.12 -28.75
N ARG A 475 10.93 -25.51 -27.45
CA ARG A 475 11.32 -26.80 -26.77
C ARG A 475 12.83 -27.23 -26.62
N SER A 476 13.26 -28.12 -25.71
CA SER A 476 12.80 -28.63 -24.37
C SER A 476 13.81 -29.62 -23.69
N GLU A 477 13.66 -29.87 -22.36
CA GLU A 477 13.95 -31.14 -21.60
C GLU A 477 15.42 -31.69 -21.46
N SER A 478 15.88 -32.44 -20.42
CA SER A 478 15.33 -32.94 -19.12
C SER A 478 16.42 -33.50 -18.14
N GLU A 479 16.05 -33.82 -16.86
CA GLU A 479 16.58 -34.92 -15.96
C GLU A 479 18.01 -34.84 -15.33
N ASP A 480 18.38 -35.35 -14.11
CA ASP A 480 17.70 -36.11 -13.00
C ASP A 480 18.50 -36.09 -11.63
N ARG A 481 17.83 -36.44 -10.50
CA ARG A 481 18.26 -37.00 -9.16
C ARG A 481 19.32 -36.40 -8.17
N SER A 482 18.81 -35.97 -6.99
CA SER A 482 19.05 -36.36 -5.54
C SER A 482 20.22 -37.29 -5.09
N PRO A 483 20.57 -37.50 -3.76
CA PRO A 483 19.99 -37.00 -2.46
C PRO A 483 20.96 -36.73 -1.23
N TYR A 484 20.38 -36.29 -0.07
CA TYR A 484 20.90 -36.27 1.35
C TYR A 484 22.09 -35.32 1.71
N HIS A 485 22.16 -34.62 2.86
CA HIS A 485 21.87 -34.98 4.26
C HIS A 485 21.73 -33.74 5.20
N THR A 486 21.13 -33.90 6.39
CA THR A 486 20.90 -32.85 7.42
C THR A 486 22.06 -32.56 8.39
N ARG A 487 22.15 -31.33 8.92
CA ARG A 487 22.48 -31.02 10.36
C ARG A 487 22.37 -29.52 10.72
N GLU A 488 21.82 -29.26 11.90
CA GLU A 488 21.78 -27.94 12.57
C GLU A 488 23.01 -27.76 13.48
N PHE A 489 23.47 -26.51 13.67
CA PHE A 489 24.19 -26.10 14.89
C PHE A 489 23.95 -24.60 15.17
N SER A 490 23.99 -24.23 16.46
CA SER A 490 23.60 -22.91 16.97
C SER A 490 24.75 -22.24 17.71
N PHE A 491 24.95 -20.93 17.48
CA PHE A 491 25.56 -19.97 18.41
C PHE A 491 25.13 -18.56 18.02
N GLY A 492 24.99 -17.63 18.98
CA GLY A 492 24.43 -16.31 18.69
C GLY A 492 25.19 -15.14 19.33
N SER A 493 25.06 -13.96 18.72
CA SER A 493 24.92 -12.66 19.40
C SER A 493 24.50 -11.60 18.38
N GLY A 494 23.45 -10.83 18.68
CA GLY A 494 22.77 -9.93 17.75
C GLY A 494 21.39 -10.49 17.36
N ARG A 495 20.31 -9.80 17.76
CA ARG A 495 18.93 -10.24 17.53
C ARG A 495 18.30 -9.52 16.36
N VAL A 496 18.33 -10.14 15.19
CA VAL A 496 17.29 -9.94 14.18
C VAL A 496 16.15 -10.90 14.51
N ALA A 497 14.93 -10.37 14.67
CA ALA A 497 13.76 -11.17 14.97
C ALA A 497 13.00 -11.50 13.67
N ALA A 498 13.36 -12.62 13.02
CA ALA A 498 12.58 -13.15 11.92
C ALA A 498 11.21 -13.65 12.44
N VAL A 499 10.13 -12.99 12.05
CA VAL A 499 8.75 -13.44 12.34
C VAL A 499 8.30 -14.44 11.27
N GLY A 500 8.93 -15.61 11.28
CA GLY A 500 8.41 -16.80 10.62
C GLY A 500 7.25 -17.38 11.45
N HIS A 501 6.15 -17.73 10.79
CA HIS A 501 4.96 -18.25 11.47
C HIS A 501 5.25 -19.61 12.14
N ALA A 502 4.88 -19.75 13.41
CA ALA A 502 5.04 -21.01 14.13
C ALA A 502 4.12 -22.10 13.55
N ARG A 503 4.64 -23.32 13.39
CA ARG A 503 3.84 -24.55 13.37
C ARG A 503 4.27 -25.45 14.52
N SER A 504 3.29 -25.80 15.35
CA SER A 504 3.38 -26.91 16.28
C SER A 504 3.15 -28.21 15.52
N TYR A 505 3.95 -29.23 15.83
CA TYR A 505 3.59 -30.62 15.55
C TYR A 505 3.53 -31.37 16.89
N SER A 506 2.42 -32.06 17.12
CA SER A 506 2.18 -32.91 18.27
C SER A 506 1.81 -34.29 17.78
N THR A 507 2.68 -35.27 18.04
CA THR A 507 2.36 -36.71 18.15
C THR A 507 3.53 -37.42 18.83
N MET A 508 3.23 -38.03 19.99
CA MET A 508 3.96 -39.08 20.74
C MET A 508 5.48 -39.16 20.63
#